data_AF-A0A7C1T425-F1
#
_entry.id   AF-A0A7C1T425-F1
#
_cell.length_a   1.000
_cell.length_b   1.000
_cell.length_c   1.000
_cell.angle_alpha   90.00
_cell.angle_beta   90.00
_cell.angle_gamma   90.00
#
_symmetry.space_group_name_H-M   'P 1'
#
loop_
_entity.id
_entity.type
_entity.pdbx_description
1 polymer ?
#
loop_
_entity_poly.entity_id
_entity_poly.type
_entity_poly.pdbx_seq_one_letter_code
_entity_poly.pdbx_strand_id
1 'polypeptide(L)'
;MPKLGITVPFHNDETMSSLCSRVAAANGVGSAREFCHHMRLDYKKLNDGAPSAIELLADLTGIQPKALAAGAIVRNGDIWLIRGEKFTRGQILR
;
A
#
# COMPACT_ATOMS: atom_id res chain seq x y z
N MET A 1 -17.07 2.64 -1.56
CA MET A 1 -16.83 3.47 -0.36
C MET A 1 -16.73 4.93 -0.79
N PRO A 2 -17.04 5.92 0.07
CA PRO A 2 -16.73 7.32 -0.25
C PRO A 2 -15.21 7.51 -0.35
N LYS A 3 -14.78 8.36 -1.28
CA LYS A 3 -13.37 8.74 -1.45
C LYS A 3 -12.92 9.59 -0.27
N LEU A 4 -11.63 9.52 0.07
CA LEU A 4 -11.04 10.39 1.07
C LEU A 4 -11.05 11.84 0.57
N GLY A 5 -11.32 12.79 1.48
CA GLY A 5 -11.22 14.22 1.18
C GLY A 5 -9.77 14.70 1.06
N ILE A 6 -8.83 14.01 1.73
CA ILE A 6 -7.39 14.30 1.69
C ILE A 6 -6.66 13.03 1.25
N THR A 7 -5.90 13.15 0.16
CA THR A 7 -5.06 12.09 -0.38
C THR A 7 -3.64 12.62 -0.62
N VAL A 8 -2.70 11.72 -0.88
CA VAL A 8 -1.31 12.08 -1.21
C VAL A 8 -0.92 11.42 -2.54
N PRO A 9 -0.05 12.05 -3.35
CA PRO A 9 0.45 11.43 -4.58
C PRO A 9 1.19 10.13 -4.27
N PHE A 10 0.93 9.05 -5.00
CA PHE A 10 1.75 7.84 -4.93
C PHE A 10 3.05 8.05 -5.70
N HIS A 11 4.18 7.71 -5.08
CA HIS A 11 5.49 7.86 -5.70
C HIS A 11 5.96 6.53 -6.28
N ASN A 12 6.68 6.60 -7.39
CA ASN A 12 7.46 5.47 -7.86
C ASN A 12 8.46 5.10 -6.75
N ASP A 13 8.57 3.80 -6.43
CA ASP A 13 9.40 3.21 -5.35
C ASP A 13 8.79 3.17 -3.96
N GLU A 14 7.51 3.46 -3.84
CA GLU A 14 6.83 3.41 -2.55
C GLU A 14 6.10 2.07 -2.33
N THR A 15 6.23 1.50 -1.13
CA THR A 15 5.41 0.35 -0.70
C THR A 15 3.96 0.78 -0.48
N MET A 16 3.02 -0.16 -0.59
CA MET A 16 1.61 0.12 -0.22
C MET A 16 1.48 0.54 1.26
N SER A 17 2.31 0.00 2.15
CA SER A 17 2.35 0.40 3.55
C SER A 17 2.84 1.83 3.77
N SER A 18 3.84 2.28 3.00
CA SER A 18 4.32 3.66 3.07
C SER A 18 3.26 4.62 2.55
N LEU A 19 2.61 4.31 1.41
CA LEU A 19 1.50 5.10 0.90
C LEU A 19 0.39 5.21 1.96
N CYS A 20 0.00 4.08 2.54
CA CYS A 20 -1.01 4.02 3.57
C CYS A 20 -0.62 4.83 4.83
N SER A 21 0.66 4.82 5.22
CA SER A 21 1.17 5.62 6.34
C SER A 21 1.08 7.11 6.05
N ARG A 22 1.42 7.56 4.83
CA ARG A 22 1.32 8.97 4.46
C ARG A 22 -0.13 9.43 4.33
N VAL A 23 -1.02 8.60 3.79
CA VAL A 23 -2.46 8.87 3.76
C VAL A 23 -3.01 8.97 5.19
N ALA A 24 -2.62 8.05 6.08
CA ALA A 24 -3.00 8.08 7.49
C ALA A 24 -2.56 9.38 8.16
N ALA A 25 -1.29 9.76 8.03
CA ALA A 25 -0.75 11.00 8.58
C ALA A 25 -1.47 12.24 8.02
N ALA A 26 -1.74 12.28 6.72
CA ALA A 26 -2.48 13.38 6.09
C ALA A 26 -3.93 13.50 6.57
N ASN A 27 -4.52 12.40 7.04
CA ASN A 27 -5.87 12.35 7.62
C ASN A 27 -5.86 12.37 9.16
N GLY A 28 -4.73 12.67 9.80
CA GLY A 28 -4.62 12.81 11.26
C GLY A 28 -4.69 11.48 12.04
N VAL A 29 -4.45 10.35 11.38
CA VAL A 29 -4.46 9.02 12.01
C VAL A 29 -3.04 8.61 12.40
N GLY A 30 -2.86 8.08 13.61
CA GLY A 30 -1.54 7.86 14.22
C GLY A 30 -0.73 6.73 13.60
N SER A 31 -1.35 5.84 12.83
CA SER A 31 -0.63 4.78 12.12
C SER A 31 -1.39 4.25 10.90
N ALA A 32 -0.67 3.65 9.96
CA ALA A 32 -1.27 2.94 8.83
C ALA A 32 -2.19 1.78 9.26
N ARG A 33 -1.84 1.06 10.33
CA ARG A 33 -2.65 -0.06 10.83
C ARG A 33 -3.99 0.44 11.39
N GLU A 34 -3.97 1.53 12.15
CA GLU A 34 -5.17 2.19 12.67
C GLU A 34 -6.03 2.74 11.53
N PHE A 35 -5.40 3.39 10.54
CA PHE A 35 -6.11 3.87 9.34
C PHE A 35 -6.77 2.71 8.58
N CYS A 36 -6.05 1.62 8.36
CA CYS A 36 -6.60 0.43 7.73
C CYS A 36 -7.79 -0.12 8.52
N HIS A 37 -7.71 -0.14 9.85
CA HIS A 37 -8.83 -0.55 10.70
C HIS A 37 -10.07 0.34 10.49
N HIS A 38 -9.91 1.66 10.52
CA HIS A 38 -11.00 2.61 10.28
C HIS A 38 -11.61 2.47 8.88
N MET A 39 -10.78 2.21 7.88
CA MET A 39 -11.19 2.06 6.49
C MET A 39 -11.59 0.64 6.10
N ARG A 40 -11.63 -0.30 7.06
CA ARG A 40 -11.91 -1.74 6.81
C ARG A 40 -10.98 -2.36 5.75
N LEU A 41 -9.75 -1.86 5.67
CA LEU A 41 -8.66 -2.43 4.88
C LEU A 41 -7.92 -3.46 5.73
N ASP A 42 -7.61 -4.60 5.13
CA ASP A 42 -6.72 -5.58 5.76
C ASP A 42 -5.27 -5.18 5.48
N TYR A 43 -4.61 -4.61 6.49
CA TYR A 43 -3.22 -4.16 6.41
C TYR A 43 -2.25 -5.27 6.01
N LYS A 44 -2.52 -6.53 6.42
CA LYS A 44 -1.67 -7.66 6.03
C LYS A 44 -1.87 -7.99 4.55
N LYS A 45 -3.11 -8.11 4.09
CA LYS A 45 -3.41 -8.34 2.67
C LYS A 45 -2.87 -7.22 1.77
N LEU A 46 -2.88 -5.98 2.26
CA LEU A 46 -2.30 -4.84 1.55
C LEU A 46 -0.77 -4.99 1.38
N ASN A 47 -0.07 -5.38 2.45
CA ASN A 47 1.37 -5.65 2.39
C ASN A 47 1.74 -6.86 1.54
N ASP A 48 0.88 -7.88 1.54
CA ASP A 48 1.01 -9.07 0.70
C ASP A 48 0.54 -8.80 -0.75
N GLY A 49 0.08 -7.57 -1.05
CA GLY A 49 -0.39 -7.11 -2.36
C GLY A 49 -1.54 -7.90 -2.93
N ALA A 50 -2.46 -8.35 -2.06
CA ALA A 50 -3.69 -8.97 -2.49
C ALA A 50 -4.49 -8.00 -3.39
N PRO A 51 -4.92 -8.43 -4.59
CA PRO A 51 -5.62 -7.55 -5.53
C PRO A 51 -6.81 -6.81 -4.92
N SER A 52 -7.62 -7.51 -4.11
CA SER A 52 -8.78 -6.92 -3.44
C SER A 52 -8.44 -5.83 -2.43
N ALA A 53 -7.29 -5.91 -1.76
CA ALA A 53 -6.83 -4.85 -0.84
C ALA A 53 -6.29 -3.64 -1.61
N ILE A 54 -5.62 -3.88 -2.75
CA ILE A 54 -5.13 -2.83 -3.64
C ILE A 54 -6.30 -2.06 -4.26
N GLU A 55 -7.35 -2.77 -4.72
CA GLU A 55 -8.56 -2.16 -5.26
C GLU A 55 -9.27 -1.25 -4.24
N LEU A 56 -9.41 -1.70 -3.00
CA LEU A 56 -10.00 -0.87 -1.94
C LEU A 56 -9.17 0.38 -1.64
N LEU A 57 -7.84 0.26 -1.62
CA LEU A 57 -6.96 1.42 -1.43
C LEU A 57 -7.04 2.39 -2.63
N ALA A 58 -7.12 1.84 -3.85
CA ALA A 58 -7.31 2.60 -5.08
C ALA A 58 -8.61 3.42 -5.04
N ASP A 59 -9.70 2.78 -4.63
CA ASP A 59 -11.01 3.42 -4.47
C ASP A 59 -10.97 4.55 -3.44
N LEU A 60 -10.32 4.33 -2.29
CA LEU A 60 -10.21 5.33 -1.22
C LEU A 60 -9.35 6.53 -1.61
N THR A 61 -8.23 6.29 -2.28
CA THR A 61 -7.26 7.33 -2.67
C THR A 61 -7.57 7.96 -4.03
N GLY A 62 -8.45 7.35 -4.83
CA GLY A 62 -8.73 7.76 -6.20
C GLY A 62 -7.59 7.47 -7.18
N ILE A 63 -6.57 6.71 -6.77
CA ILE A 63 -5.43 6.33 -7.61
C ILE A 63 -5.83 5.14 -8.49
N GLN A 64 -5.36 5.09 -9.73
CA GLN A 64 -5.67 3.95 -10.60
C GLN A 64 -5.06 2.65 -10.04
N PRO A 65 -5.83 1.54 -9.96
CA PRO A 65 -5.32 0.26 -9.45
C PRO A 65 -4.05 -0.23 -10.16
N LYS A 66 -3.96 0.00 -11.48
CA LYS A 66 -2.77 -0.35 -12.28
C LYS A 66 -1.51 0.40 -11.83
N ALA A 67 -1.64 1.66 -11.43
CA ALA A 67 -0.51 2.45 -10.94
C ALA A 67 -0.03 1.92 -9.58
N LEU A 68 -0.96 1.55 -8.70
CA LEU A 68 -0.64 0.92 -7.42
C LEU A 68 0.00 -0.47 -7.61
N ALA A 69 -0.56 -1.31 -8.47
CA ALA A 69 -0.02 -2.64 -8.75
C ALA A 69 1.38 -2.61 -9.40
N ALA A 70 1.67 -1.59 -10.22
CA ALA A 70 2.97 -1.43 -10.88
C ALA A 70 4.06 -0.84 -9.96
N GLY A 71 3.68 0.03 -9.02
CA GLY A 71 4.63 0.66 -8.09
C GLY A 71 4.73 -0.02 -6.72
N ALA A 72 3.78 -0.88 -6.36
CA ALA A 72 3.79 -1.58 -5.08
C ALA A 72 4.99 -2.51 -4.97
N ILE A 73 5.82 -2.28 -3.97
CA ILE A 73 6.69 -3.32 -3.45
C ILE A 73 5.82 -4.33 -2.70
N VAL A 74 5.60 -5.50 -3.30
CA VAL A 74 4.71 -6.54 -2.77
C VAL A 74 5.51 -7.67 -2.13
N ARG A 75 5.11 -8.11 -0.94
CA ARG A 75 5.66 -9.32 -0.31
C ARG A 75 4.92 -10.57 -0.79
N ASN A 76 5.62 -11.46 -1.49
CA ASN A 76 5.15 -12.82 -1.80
C ASN A 76 6.02 -13.84 -1.06
N GLY A 77 5.68 -14.11 0.20
CA GLY A 77 6.46 -15.00 1.08
C GLY A 77 7.82 -14.39 1.48
N ASP A 78 8.91 -15.03 1.06
CA ASP A 78 10.29 -14.55 1.24
C ASP A 78 10.79 -13.72 0.06
N ILE A 79 9.97 -13.55 -0.98
CA ILE A 79 10.30 -12.80 -2.18
C ILE A 79 9.54 -11.49 -2.18
N TRP A 80 10.27 -10.39 -2.31
CA TRP A 80 9.74 -9.07 -2.55
C TRP A 80 9.82 -8.75 -4.03
N LEU A 81 8.72 -8.28 -4.60
CA LEU A 81 8.69 -7.76 -5.96
C LEU A 81 8.90 -6.26 -5.90
N ILE A 82 10.03 -5.76 -6.39
CA ILE A 82 10.34 -4.33 -6.50
C ILE A 82 10.50 -4.03 -7.99
N ARG A 83 9.60 -3.23 -8.58
CA ARG A 83 9.63 -2.89 -10.02
C ARG A 83 9.68 -4.10 -10.97
N GLY A 84 9.09 -5.23 -10.57
CA GLY A 84 9.14 -6.49 -11.35
C GLY A 84 10.37 -7.35 -11.10
N GLU A 85 11.35 -6.87 -10.33
CA GLU A 85 12.50 -7.64 -9.88
C GLU A 85 12.17 -8.39 -8.58
N LYS A 86 12.65 -9.63 -8.47
CA LYS A 86 12.43 -10.52 -7.33
C LYS A 86 13.63 -10.45 -6.39
N PHE A 87 13.41 -10.02 -5.16
CA PHE A 87 14.41 -9.95 -4.10
C PHE A 87 14.07 -10.91 -2.98
N THR A 88 15.03 -11.69 -2.51
CA THR A 88 14.83 -12.55 -1.33
C THR A 88 15.04 -11.77 -0.04
N ARG A 89 14.48 -12.26 1.08
CA ARG A 89 14.61 -11.65 2.41
C ARG A 89 16.06 -11.31 2.79
N GLY A 90 17.03 -12.17 2.46
CA GLY A 90 18.46 -11.95 2.73
C GLY A 90 19.12 -10.86 1.87
N GLN A 91 18.48 -10.43 0.79
CA GLN A 91 18.95 -9.35 -0.08
C GLN A 91 18.37 -7.99 0.31
N ILE A 92 17.31 -7.96 1.13
CA ILE A 92 16.61 -6.74 1.57
C ILE A 92 16.98 -6.32 2.98
N LEU A 93 17.27 -7.27 3.86
CA LEU A 93 17.75 -6.97 5.22
C LEU A 93 19.28 -6.81 5.17
N ARG A 94 19.74 -5.56 5.24
CA ARG A 94 21.15 -5.21 5.49
C ARG A 94 21.30 -4.67 6.90
#